data_AF-A0A815LMU3-F1
#
_entry.id   AF-A0A815LMU3-F1
#
_cell.length_a   1.000
_cell.length_b   1.000
_cell.length_c   1.000
_cell.angle_alpha   90.00
_cell.angle_beta   90.00
_cell.angle_gamma   90.00
#
_symmetry.space_group_name_H-M   'P 1'
#
loop_
_entity.id
_entity.type
_entity.pdbx_description
1 polymer ?
#
loop_
_entity_poly.entity_id
_entity_poly.type
_entity_poly.pdbx_seq_one_letter_code
_entity_poly.pdbx_strand_id
1 'polypeptide(L)'
;MIVMLIIGLMIELVDIPFHLNFLHHGIVQPSIPFICILWWFMDLGLYNGFTIIMAWSSFHRYLFIFHDRLFLQGKKRFVFHYLPLIILLLYILIFYIYVIIFPPCKNTFDYTLPVCNDYPCYLDNVILGIWDSIVNGILPTFIICIFSVTILIRVYHQKRRLVNQRNQWRQQRKMMFQLISSSILYLIPNIPLSLLILAHLCGLPEDVGVDPQLYFDYLCYFVVILYPLVCLSFVSEVRKKIPWRRLFLLRQPRQNATVTVQKTHEQIVH
;
A
#
# COMPACT_ATOMS: atom_id res chain seq x y z
N MET A 1 4.35 7.34 5.17
CA MET A 1 4.43 7.26 3.70
C MET A 1 5.62 6.43 3.24
N ILE A 2 6.86 6.78 3.59
CA ILE A 2 8.03 5.97 3.20
C ILE A 2 7.89 4.52 3.68
N VAL A 3 7.51 4.30 4.94
CA VAL A 3 7.26 2.94 5.48
C VAL A 3 6.20 2.18 4.67
N MET A 4 5.07 2.81 4.32
CA MET A 4 4.04 2.18 3.49
C MET A 4 4.55 1.83 2.08
N LEU A 5 5.40 2.67 1.49
CA LEU A 5 6.02 2.38 0.19
C LEU A 5 7.01 1.22 0.28
N ILE A 6 7.78 1.13 1.36
CA ILE A 6 8.71 0.01 1.58
C ILE A 6 7.92 -1.30 1.76
N ILE A 7 6.87 -1.30 2.59
CA ILE A 7 6.03 -2.48 2.80
C ILE A 7 5.34 -2.89 1.50
N GLY A 8 4.73 -1.94 0.78
CA GLY A 8 4.09 -2.22 -0.51
C GLY A 8 5.08 -2.78 -1.53
N LEU A 9 6.30 -2.23 -1.60
CA LEU A 9 7.35 -2.78 -2.46
C LEU A 9 7.74 -4.20 -2.05
N MET A 10 7.83 -4.50 -0.76
CA MET A 10 8.14 -5.87 -0.30
C MET A 10 7.03 -6.85 -0.69
N ILE A 11 5.76 -6.46 -0.54
CA ILE A 11 4.62 -7.27 -1.00
C ILE A 11 4.73 -7.49 -2.51
N GLU A 12 4.93 -6.42 -3.30
CA GLU A 12 5.05 -6.53 -4.76
C GLU A 12 6.23 -7.40 -5.22
N LEU A 13 7.36 -7.38 -4.52
CA LEU A 13 8.57 -8.11 -4.92
C LEU A 13 8.57 -9.58 -4.50
N VAL A 14 7.75 -9.97 -3.53
CA VAL A 14 7.76 -11.33 -2.98
C VAL A 14 6.44 -12.03 -3.24
N ASP A 15 5.34 -11.42 -2.85
CA ASP A 15 4.01 -12.03 -2.89
C ASP A 15 3.48 -12.17 -4.33
N ILE A 16 3.57 -11.11 -5.15
CA ILE A 16 3.12 -11.17 -6.55
C ILE A 16 3.90 -12.22 -7.35
N PRO A 17 5.24 -12.30 -7.31
CA PRO A 17 5.97 -13.37 -7.99
C PRO A 17 5.60 -14.76 -7.51
N PHE A 18 5.31 -14.96 -6.23
CA PHE A 18 4.88 -16.26 -5.70
C PHE A 18 3.52 -16.66 -6.26
N HIS A 19 2.55 -15.73 -6.29
CA HIS A 19 1.25 -15.94 -6.94
C HIS A 19 1.38 -16.25 -8.43
N LEU A 20 2.16 -15.45 -9.16
CA LEU A 20 2.38 -15.69 -10.60
C LEU A 20 3.07 -17.03 -10.86
N ASN A 21 4.03 -17.41 -10.03
CA ASN A 21 4.72 -18.69 -10.15
C ASN A 21 3.77 -19.86 -9.87
N PHE A 22 2.91 -19.74 -8.87
CA PHE A 22 1.86 -20.72 -8.57
C PHE A 22 0.85 -20.83 -9.71
N LEU A 23 0.36 -19.71 -10.25
CA LEU A 23 -0.56 -19.71 -11.39
C LEU A 23 0.05 -20.33 -12.65
N HIS A 24 1.38 -20.25 -12.82
CA HIS A 24 2.07 -20.87 -13.96
C HIS A 24 2.24 -22.39 -13.81
N HIS A 25 2.60 -22.87 -12.62
CA HIS A 25 2.95 -24.27 -12.40
C HIS A 25 1.83 -25.11 -11.77
N GLY A 26 0.82 -24.48 -11.16
CA GLY A 26 -0.22 -25.12 -10.36
C GLY A 26 0.26 -25.68 -9.01
N ILE A 27 1.52 -25.43 -8.65
CA ILE A 27 2.13 -25.89 -7.40
C ILE A 27 3.08 -24.84 -6.84
N VAL A 28 3.20 -24.79 -5.51
CA VAL A 28 4.15 -23.89 -4.84
C VAL A 28 5.57 -24.46 -4.95
N GLN A 29 6.46 -23.68 -5.56
CA GLN A 29 7.88 -24.02 -5.70
C GLN A 29 8.78 -22.95 -5.05
N PRO A 30 9.78 -23.35 -4.24
CA PRO A 30 10.05 -24.71 -3.79
C PRO A 30 9.03 -25.19 -2.74
N SER A 31 8.68 -26.47 -2.79
CA SER A 31 7.69 -27.09 -1.90
C SER A 31 8.29 -27.39 -0.52
N ILE A 32 8.67 -26.32 0.19
CA ILE A 32 9.25 -26.36 1.53
C ILE A 32 8.39 -25.54 2.49
N PRO A 33 8.19 -25.97 3.76
CA PRO A 33 7.34 -25.28 4.73
C PRO A 33 7.74 -23.82 4.97
N PHE A 34 9.05 -23.53 4.88
CA PHE A 34 9.58 -22.19 5.07
C PHE A 34 9.01 -21.18 4.07
N ILE A 35 8.83 -21.57 2.80
CA ILE A 35 8.27 -20.67 1.78
C ILE A 35 6.81 -20.36 2.09
N CYS A 36 6.05 -21.35 2.55
CA CYS A 36 4.66 -21.17 2.94
C CYS A 36 4.50 -20.24 4.14
N ILE A 37 5.33 -20.42 5.17
CA ILE A 37 5.36 -19.54 6.34
C ILE A 37 5.73 -18.10 5.93
N LEU A 38 6.74 -17.95 5.06
CA LEU A 38 7.12 -16.65 4.53
C LEU A 38 5.98 -16.03 3.73
N TRP A 39 5.30 -16.82 2.89
CA TRP A 39 4.19 -16.37 2.08
C TRP A 39 3.04 -15.89 2.96
N TRP A 40 2.59 -16.67 3.96
CA TRP A 40 1.58 -16.22 4.94
C TRP A 40 1.97 -14.95 5.67
N PHE A 41 3.25 -14.79 6.02
CA PHE A 41 3.73 -13.57 6.68
C PHE A 41 3.66 -12.35 5.75
N MET A 42 4.00 -12.52 4.47
CA MET A 42 3.91 -11.46 3.47
C MET A 42 2.45 -11.11 3.15
N ASP A 43 1.64 -12.14 2.93
CA ASP A 43 0.25 -12.01 2.54
C ASP A 43 -0.59 -11.47 3.71
N LEU A 44 -0.78 -12.23 4.78
CA LEU A 44 -1.61 -11.79 5.91
C LEU A 44 -0.91 -10.72 6.75
N GLY A 45 0.36 -10.93 7.08
CA GLY A 45 1.06 -10.08 8.04
C GLY A 45 1.36 -8.69 7.52
N LEU A 46 2.02 -8.58 6.36
CA LEU A 46 2.36 -7.27 5.80
C LEU A 46 1.17 -6.57 5.17
N TYR A 47 0.20 -7.27 4.59
CA TYR A 47 -1.02 -6.64 4.05
C TYR A 47 -1.89 -6.03 5.16
N ASN A 48 -2.19 -6.79 6.22
CA ASN A 48 -2.90 -6.23 7.37
C ASN A 48 -2.08 -5.13 8.05
N GLY A 49 -0.76 -5.33 8.15
CA GLY A 49 0.15 -4.29 8.64
C GLY A 49 0.10 -3.00 7.81
N PHE A 50 0.06 -3.11 6.49
CA PHE A 50 -0.11 -1.99 5.57
C PHE A 50 -1.42 -1.24 5.82
N THR A 51 -2.52 -1.99 6.02
CA THR A 51 -3.84 -1.44 6.36
C THR A 51 -3.82 -0.68 7.69
N ILE A 52 -3.27 -1.28 8.75
CA ILE A 52 -3.15 -0.67 10.07
C ILE A 52 -2.34 0.63 9.99
N ILE A 53 -1.22 0.63 9.26
CA ILE A 53 -0.39 1.82 9.07
C ILE A 53 -1.15 2.87 8.23
N MET A 54 -1.96 2.46 7.26
CA MET A 54 -2.81 3.37 6.50
C MET A 54 -3.87 4.02 7.40
N ALA A 55 -4.51 3.25 8.27
CA ALA A 55 -5.46 3.76 9.27
C ALA A 55 -4.80 4.78 10.20
N TRP A 56 -3.62 4.46 10.73
CA TRP A 56 -2.83 5.41 11.53
C TRP A 56 -2.43 6.66 10.73
N SER A 57 -2.05 6.51 9.47
CA SER A 57 -1.73 7.65 8.59
C SER A 57 -2.94 8.56 8.38
N SER A 58 -4.14 8.00 8.24
CA SER A 58 -5.40 8.77 8.13
C SER A 58 -5.70 9.53 9.42
N PHE A 59 -5.58 8.87 10.57
CA PHE A 59 -5.72 9.51 11.89
C PHE A 59 -4.68 10.61 12.13
N HIS A 60 -3.42 10.33 11.84
CA HIS A 60 -2.32 11.29 11.97
C HIS A 60 -2.56 12.53 11.11
N ARG A 61 -3.06 12.37 9.88
CA ARG A 61 -3.42 13.50 9.01
C ARG A 61 -4.59 14.30 9.55
N TYR A 62 -5.59 13.63 10.12
CA TYR A 62 -6.67 14.29 10.85
C TYR A 62 -6.09 15.15 11.98
N LEU A 63 -5.25 14.58 12.86
CA LEU A 63 -4.61 15.33 13.95
C LEU A 63 -3.78 16.52 13.45
N PHE A 64 -3.01 16.33 12.37
CA PHE A 64 -2.18 17.39 11.79
C PHE A 64 -3.02 18.58 11.29
N ILE A 65 -4.21 18.33 10.74
CA ILE A 65 -5.11 19.37 10.26
C ILE A 65 -5.80 20.11 11.42
N PHE A 66 -6.21 19.42 12.49
CA PHE A 66 -6.93 20.03 13.63
C PHE A 66 -6.03 20.64 14.70
N HIS A 67 -4.81 20.12 14.82
CA HIS A 67 -3.92 20.43 15.92
C HIS A 67 -2.49 20.68 15.43
N ASP A 68 -2.34 21.52 14.42
CA ASP A 68 -1.05 21.96 13.86
C ASP A 68 -0.04 22.42 14.94
N ARG A 69 -0.53 23.10 15.99
CA ARG A 69 0.26 23.56 17.14
C ARG A 69 0.97 22.42 17.89
N LEU A 70 0.42 21.21 17.90
CA LEU A 70 1.05 20.06 18.57
C LEU A 70 2.32 19.60 17.86
N PHE A 71 2.45 19.87 16.55
CA PHE A 71 3.55 19.40 15.72
C PHE A 71 4.68 20.42 15.55
N LEU A 72 4.50 21.66 16.03
CA LEU A 72 5.53 22.71 15.98
C LEU A 72 6.64 22.51 17.02
N GLN A 73 6.37 21.80 18.13
CA GLN A 73 7.35 21.55 19.17
C GLN A 73 8.08 20.21 18.92
N GLY A 74 9.41 20.27 18.71
CA GLY A 74 10.22 19.11 18.31
C GLY A 74 10.07 17.86 19.19
N LYS A 75 10.00 18.04 20.53
CA LYS A 75 9.79 16.93 21.47
C LYS A 75 8.41 16.26 21.32
N LYS A 76 7.35 17.06 21.12
CA LYS A 76 5.99 16.55 20.93
C LYS A 76 5.82 15.84 19.59
N ARG A 77 6.52 16.32 18.55
CA ARG A 77 6.53 15.65 17.25
C ARG A 77 7.03 14.21 17.36
N PHE A 78 8.05 13.92 18.16
CA PHE A 78 8.50 12.54 18.37
C PHE A 78 7.41 11.65 18.96
N VAL A 79 6.77 12.11 20.03
CA VAL A 79 5.75 11.37 20.79
C VAL A 79 4.48 11.13 19.99
N PHE A 80 4.01 12.11 19.20
CA PHE A 80 2.74 11.97 18.47
C PHE A 80 2.89 11.43 17.04
N HIS A 81 4.09 11.49 16.44
CA HIS A 81 4.31 11.02 15.07
C HIS A 81 5.06 9.69 14.99
N TYR A 82 6.23 9.61 15.62
CA TYR A 82 7.16 8.50 15.41
C TYR A 82 6.90 7.35 16.39
N LEU A 83 6.67 7.67 17.66
CA LEU A 83 6.46 6.65 18.70
C LEU A 83 5.27 5.72 18.39
N PRO A 84 4.08 6.21 17.99
CA PRO A 84 2.95 5.32 17.73
C PRO A 84 3.19 4.46 16.48
N LEU A 85 3.89 5.00 15.47
CA LEU A 85 4.25 4.24 14.27
C LEU A 85 5.21 3.09 14.62
N ILE A 86 6.19 3.33 15.49
CA ILE A 86 7.12 2.29 15.97
C ILE A 86 6.36 1.23 16.76
N ILE A 87 5.47 1.63 17.68
CA ILE A 87 4.65 0.69 18.46
C ILE A 87 3.77 -0.17 17.54
N LEU A 88 3.12 0.43 16.55
CA LEU A 88 2.30 -0.31 15.58
C LEU A 88 3.13 -1.29 14.75
N LEU A 89 4.31 -0.89 14.28
CA LEU A 89 5.21 -1.79 13.55
C LEU A 89 5.66 -2.96 14.41
N LEU A 90 6.04 -2.70 15.67
CA LEU A 90 6.42 -3.76 16.61
C LEU A 90 5.23 -4.68 16.90
N TYR A 91 4.02 -4.14 17.06
CA TYR A 91 2.80 -4.92 17.24
C TYR A 91 2.56 -5.86 16.06
N ILE A 92 2.56 -5.35 14.82
CA ILE A 92 2.36 -6.15 13.60
C ILE A 92 3.41 -7.27 13.53
N LEU A 93 4.69 -6.93 13.69
CA LEU A 93 5.77 -7.92 13.62
C LEU A 93 5.65 -8.99 14.71
N ILE A 94 5.49 -8.60 15.97
CA ILE A 94 5.43 -9.54 17.10
C ILE A 94 4.18 -10.43 16.98
N PHE A 95 3.03 -9.85 16.65
CA PHE A 95 1.77 -10.58 16.50
C PHE A 95 1.87 -11.62 15.39
N TYR A 96 2.24 -11.23 14.17
CA TYR A 96 2.29 -12.15 13.03
C TYR A 96 3.41 -13.18 13.13
N ILE A 97 4.57 -12.82 13.68
CA ILE A 97 5.62 -13.81 13.99
C ILE A 97 5.10 -14.85 14.98
N TYR A 98 4.41 -14.41 16.05
CA TYR A 98 3.89 -15.31 17.06
C TYR A 98 2.83 -16.26 16.50
N VAL A 99 1.78 -15.74 15.84
CA VAL A 99 0.65 -16.58 15.38
C VAL A 99 1.03 -17.49 14.22
N ILE A 100 2.01 -17.13 13.38
CA ILE A 100 2.44 -17.95 12.24
C ILE A 100 3.48 -19.00 12.64
N ILE A 101 4.47 -18.64 13.48
CA ILE A 101 5.57 -19.56 13.86
C ILE A 101 5.19 -20.43 15.05
N PHE A 102 4.40 -19.90 16.00
CA PHE A 102 3.99 -20.58 17.22
C PHE A 102 2.45 -20.68 17.34
N PRO A 103 1.73 -21.18 16.32
CA PRO A 103 0.28 -21.35 16.43
C PRO A 103 -0.08 -22.41 17.48
N PRO A 104 -1.29 -22.32 18.08
CA PRO A 104 -1.79 -23.33 19.01
C PRO A 104 -2.22 -24.64 18.32
N CYS A 105 -2.07 -24.74 17.01
CA CYS A 105 -2.49 -25.84 16.15
C CYS A 105 -1.33 -26.28 15.24
N LYS A 106 -1.47 -27.46 14.63
CA LYS A 106 -0.47 -27.96 13.69
C LYS A 106 -0.78 -27.44 12.28
N ASN A 107 0.11 -26.62 11.74
CA ASN A 107 0.03 -26.20 10.34
C ASN A 107 0.12 -27.41 9.40
N THR A 108 -0.81 -27.50 8.46
CA THR A 108 -0.80 -28.41 7.32
C THR A 108 -0.45 -27.61 6.07
N PHE A 109 0.49 -28.12 5.27
CA PHE A 109 0.92 -27.46 4.05
C PHE A 109 0.47 -28.29 2.86
N ASP A 110 -0.44 -27.73 2.06
CA ASP A 110 -0.82 -28.27 0.76
C ASP A 110 -0.25 -27.35 -0.32
N TYR A 111 0.78 -27.83 -1.00
CA TYR A 111 1.47 -27.08 -2.04
C TYR A 111 0.69 -27.02 -3.36
N THR A 112 -0.42 -27.73 -3.49
CA THR A 112 -1.32 -27.69 -4.66
C THR A 112 -2.36 -26.57 -4.56
N LEU A 113 -2.52 -25.99 -3.37
CA LEU A 113 -3.43 -24.88 -3.09
C LEU A 113 -2.68 -23.53 -3.05
N PRO A 114 -3.37 -22.42 -3.37
CA PRO A 114 -2.79 -21.09 -3.25
C PRO A 114 -2.37 -20.83 -1.79
N VAL A 115 -1.31 -20.04 -1.63
CA VAL A 115 -0.76 -19.66 -0.32
C VAL A 115 -0.49 -20.88 0.59
N CYS A 116 -0.19 -22.05 0.01
CA CYS A 116 0.14 -23.28 0.72
C CYS A 116 -0.92 -23.78 1.73
N ASN A 117 -2.15 -24.08 1.26
CA ASN A 117 -3.32 -24.51 2.05
C ASN A 117 -4.36 -23.40 2.32
N ASP A 118 -4.47 -22.42 1.43
CA ASP A 118 -5.43 -21.29 1.45
C ASP A 118 -5.22 -20.31 2.62
N TYR A 119 -5.15 -20.82 3.87
CA TYR A 119 -4.92 -20.04 5.08
C TYR A 119 -4.18 -20.81 6.19
N PRO A 120 -3.54 -20.10 7.14
CA PRO A 120 -2.88 -20.72 8.29
C PRO A 120 -3.87 -21.20 9.35
N CYS A 121 -3.53 -22.28 10.07
CA CYS A 121 -4.44 -22.92 11.03
C CYS A 121 -4.87 -22.03 12.21
N TYR A 122 -4.12 -20.95 12.50
CA TYR A 122 -4.50 -20.07 13.62
C TYR A 122 -5.83 -19.36 13.36
N LEU A 123 -6.26 -19.21 12.10
CA LEU A 123 -7.54 -18.61 11.76
C LEU A 123 -8.72 -19.48 12.19
N ASP A 124 -8.54 -20.80 12.26
CA ASP A 124 -9.55 -21.73 12.81
C ASP A 124 -9.72 -21.59 14.32
N ASN A 125 -8.71 -21.04 15.00
CA ASN A 125 -8.85 -20.72 16.41
C ASN A 125 -9.77 -19.50 16.56
N VAL A 126 -10.95 -19.72 17.12
CA VAL A 126 -12.00 -18.70 17.31
C VAL A 126 -11.46 -17.37 17.85
N ILE A 127 -10.57 -17.39 18.86
CA ILE A 127 -10.07 -16.16 19.47
C ILE A 127 -9.11 -15.43 18.54
N LEU A 128 -8.14 -16.15 17.97
CA LEU A 128 -7.12 -15.55 17.10
C LEU A 128 -7.69 -15.13 15.75
N GLY A 129 -8.56 -15.94 15.15
CA GLY A 129 -9.28 -15.63 13.92
C GLY A 129 -10.15 -14.39 14.08
N ILE A 130 -11.00 -14.32 15.13
CA ILE A 130 -11.80 -13.11 15.41
C ILE A 130 -10.91 -11.89 15.64
N TRP A 131 -9.82 -12.04 16.40
CA TRP A 131 -8.91 -10.94 16.63
C TRP A 131 -8.29 -10.43 15.34
N ASP A 132 -7.81 -11.32 14.48
CA ASP A 132 -7.20 -10.93 13.21
C ASP A 132 -8.23 -10.29 12.26
N SER A 133 -9.38 -10.93 12.05
CA SER A 133 -10.42 -10.40 11.17
C SER A 133 -10.99 -9.08 11.66
N ILE A 134 -11.32 -8.95 12.95
CA ILE A 134 -11.97 -7.75 13.48
C ILE A 134 -10.95 -6.66 13.79
N VAL A 135 -9.90 -6.95 14.56
CA VAL A 135 -8.97 -5.93 15.08
C VAL A 135 -7.94 -5.54 14.04
N ASN A 136 -7.44 -6.48 13.23
CA ASN A 136 -6.41 -6.19 12.22
C ASN A 136 -7.02 -5.90 10.83
N GLY A 137 -8.20 -6.44 10.52
CA GLY A 137 -8.90 -6.20 9.25
C GLY A 137 -9.98 -5.11 9.30
N ILE A 138 -11.11 -5.39 9.96
CA ILE A 138 -12.33 -4.56 9.89
C ILE A 138 -12.14 -3.20 10.59
N LEU A 139 -11.57 -3.19 11.80
CA LEU A 139 -11.42 -1.97 12.60
C LEU A 139 -10.54 -0.91 11.90
N PRO A 140 -9.35 -1.24 11.36
CA PRO A 140 -8.55 -0.31 10.58
C PRO A 140 -9.30 0.24 9.36
N THR A 141 -10.07 -0.60 8.67
CA THR A 141 -10.90 -0.20 7.52
C THR A 141 -11.95 0.84 7.92
N PHE A 142 -12.61 0.62 9.04
CA PHE A 142 -13.59 1.55 9.59
C PHE A 142 -12.94 2.88 10.00
N ILE A 143 -11.78 2.83 10.65
CA ILE A 143 -10.98 4.01 11.00
C ILE A 143 -10.60 4.81 9.74
N ILE A 144 -10.12 4.15 8.68
CA ILE A 144 -9.80 4.79 7.40
C ILE A 144 -11.05 5.49 6.85
N CYS A 145 -12.20 4.81 6.84
CA CYS A 145 -13.46 5.37 6.35
C CYS A 145 -13.86 6.64 7.12
N ILE A 146 -13.93 6.56 8.46
CA ILE A 146 -14.32 7.70 9.32
C ILE A 146 -13.42 8.90 9.09
N PHE A 147 -12.09 8.71 9.15
CA PHE A 147 -11.16 9.83 9.02
C PHE A 147 -11.15 10.39 7.60
N SER A 148 -11.31 9.55 6.58
CA SER A 148 -11.42 10.02 5.19
C SER A 148 -12.65 10.89 4.98
N VAL A 149 -13.82 10.47 5.47
CA VAL A 149 -15.06 11.25 5.40
C VAL A 149 -14.94 12.54 6.21
N THR A 150 -14.38 12.46 7.42
CA THR A 150 -14.21 13.64 8.29
C THR A 150 -13.30 14.69 7.65
N ILE A 151 -12.19 14.27 7.04
CA ILE A 151 -11.29 15.17 6.30
C ILE A 151 -11.99 15.78 5.08
N LEU A 152 -12.78 14.99 4.34
CA LEU A 152 -13.55 15.47 3.18
C LEU A 152 -14.53 16.58 3.59
N ILE A 153 -15.35 16.34 4.62
CA ILE A 153 -16.33 17.30 5.15
C ILE A 153 -15.62 18.59 5.56
N ARG A 154 -14.51 18.47 6.30
CA ARG A 154 -13.76 19.62 6.78
C ARG A 154 -13.16 20.44 5.65
N VAL A 155 -12.60 19.81 4.62
CA VAL A 155 -12.07 20.56 3.48
C VAL A 155 -13.19 21.24 2.69
N TYR A 156 -14.36 20.62 2.59
CA TYR A 156 -15.53 21.26 2.00
C TYR A 156 -15.91 22.54 2.76
N HIS A 157 -16.00 22.49 4.11
CA HIS A 157 -16.30 23.66 4.93
C HIS A 157 -15.17 24.72 4.93
N GLN A 158 -13.92 24.28 4.96
CA GLN A 158 -12.76 25.16 5.13
C GLN A 158 -12.29 25.78 3.81
N LYS A 159 -12.84 25.34 2.67
CA LYS A 159 -12.65 25.93 1.34
C LYS A 159 -12.86 27.44 1.37
N ARG A 160 -13.88 27.95 2.08
CA ARG A 160 -14.17 29.39 2.13
C ARG A 160 -13.11 30.21 2.88
N ARG A 161 -12.51 29.67 3.94
CA ARG A 161 -11.50 30.39 4.74
C ARG A 161 -10.09 30.33 4.14
N LEU A 162 -9.73 29.19 3.53
CA LEU A 162 -8.37 28.97 2.99
C LEU A 162 -8.14 29.54 1.58
N VAL A 163 -9.20 29.96 0.87
CA VAL A 163 -9.07 30.63 -0.43
C VAL A 163 -8.19 31.90 -0.32
N ASN A 164 -8.25 32.61 0.80
CA ASN A 164 -7.40 33.78 1.03
C ASN A 164 -5.90 33.42 1.22
N GLN A 165 -5.56 32.17 1.52
CA GLN A 165 -4.18 31.69 1.72
C GLN A 165 -3.78 30.69 0.62
N ARG A 166 -3.70 31.19 -0.61
CA ARG A 166 -3.53 30.40 -1.86
C ARG A 166 -2.40 29.36 -1.82
N ASN A 167 -1.25 29.68 -1.19
CA ASN A 167 -0.09 28.77 -1.19
C ASN A 167 -0.29 27.58 -0.22
N GLN A 168 -0.76 27.84 1.00
CA GLN A 168 -1.06 26.80 1.98
C GLN A 168 -2.21 25.90 1.51
N TRP A 169 -3.24 26.50 0.89
CA TRP A 169 -4.35 25.76 0.27
C TRP A 169 -3.86 24.76 -0.79
N ARG A 170 -2.94 25.18 -1.67
CA ARG A 170 -2.40 24.30 -2.71
C ARG A 170 -1.65 23.10 -2.13
N GLN A 171 -0.91 23.29 -1.04
CA GLN A 171 -0.17 22.22 -0.38
C GLN A 171 -1.11 21.25 0.34
N GLN A 172 -2.07 21.77 1.11
CA GLN A 172 -3.07 20.96 1.82
C GLN A 172 -3.95 20.15 0.85
N ARG A 173 -4.41 20.76 -0.25
CA ARG A 173 -5.23 20.09 -1.26
C ARG A 173 -4.52 18.90 -1.91
N LYS A 174 -3.21 18.99 -2.16
CA LYS A 174 -2.42 17.87 -2.72
C LYS A 174 -2.32 16.70 -1.75
N MET A 175 -1.97 16.97 -0.49
CA MET A 175 -1.87 15.93 0.53
C MET A 175 -3.24 15.26 0.77
N MET A 176 -4.33 16.04 0.76
CA MET A 176 -5.67 15.51 0.88
C MET A 176 -6.04 14.60 -0.30
N PHE A 177 -5.87 15.05 -1.55
CA PHE A 177 -6.21 14.23 -2.70
C PHE A 177 -5.43 12.93 -2.74
N GLN A 178 -4.16 12.95 -2.34
CA GLN A 178 -3.38 11.74 -2.21
C GLN A 178 -4.02 10.77 -1.20
N LEU A 179 -4.40 11.26 -0.01
CA LEU A 179 -5.05 10.41 0.99
C LEU A 179 -6.36 9.84 0.48
N ILE A 180 -7.25 10.71 -0.02
CA ILE A 180 -8.57 10.30 -0.50
C ILE A 180 -8.44 9.31 -1.64
N SER A 181 -7.52 9.55 -2.58
CA SER A 181 -7.26 8.63 -3.69
C SER A 181 -6.80 7.27 -3.19
N SER A 182 -5.87 7.23 -2.23
CA SER A 182 -5.40 5.97 -1.62
C SER A 182 -6.50 5.27 -0.81
N SER A 183 -7.31 6.02 -0.06
CA SER A 183 -8.40 5.47 0.74
C SER A 183 -9.52 4.92 -0.12
N ILE A 184 -9.92 5.60 -1.19
CA ILE A 184 -10.92 5.08 -2.14
C ILE A 184 -10.39 3.81 -2.81
N LEU A 185 -9.13 3.84 -3.28
CA LEU A 185 -8.49 2.70 -3.92
C LEU A 185 -8.51 1.47 -3.00
N TYR A 186 -8.25 1.66 -1.71
CA TYR A 186 -8.28 0.59 -0.71
C TYR A 186 -9.71 0.15 -0.32
N LEU A 187 -10.63 1.09 -0.09
CA LEU A 187 -11.98 0.78 0.40
C LEU A 187 -12.84 0.04 -0.63
N ILE A 188 -12.65 0.29 -1.93
CA ILE A 188 -13.46 -0.34 -2.98
C ILE A 188 -13.41 -1.87 -2.92
N PRO A 189 -12.24 -2.54 -2.94
CA PRO A 189 -12.17 -4.00 -2.83
C PRO A 189 -12.29 -4.49 -1.37
N ASN A 190 -11.83 -3.70 -0.39
CA ASN A 190 -11.75 -4.19 0.98
C ASN A 190 -13.08 -4.17 1.74
N ILE A 191 -14.01 -3.25 1.40
CA ILE A 191 -15.35 -3.24 2.02
C ILE A 191 -16.14 -4.51 1.68
N PRO A 192 -16.28 -4.93 0.39
CA PRO A 192 -16.93 -6.18 0.04
C PRO A 192 -16.33 -7.38 0.76
N LEU A 193 -15.00 -7.48 0.80
CA LEU A 193 -14.29 -8.56 1.49
C LEU A 193 -14.60 -8.56 3.00
N SER A 194 -14.52 -7.40 3.65
CA SER A 194 -14.84 -7.25 5.08
C SER A 194 -16.29 -7.62 5.39
N LEU A 195 -17.24 -7.30 4.51
CA LEU A 195 -18.65 -7.66 4.66
C LEU A 195 -18.88 -9.16 4.52
N LEU A 196 -18.17 -9.81 3.59
CA LEU A 196 -18.24 -11.25 3.38
C LEU A 196 -17.67 -12.02 4.58
N ILE A 197 -16.50 -11.60 5.09
CA ILE A 197 -15.91 -12.15 6.32
C ILE A 197 -16.88 -11.98 7.50
N LEU A 198 -17.48 -10.79 7.65
CA LEU A 198 -18.46 -10.55 8.71
C LEU A 198 -19.71 -11.44 8.55
N ALA A 199 -20.14 -11.71 7.32
CA ALA A 199 -21.26 -12.60 7.06
C ALA A 199 -20.95 -14.05 7.48
N HIS A 200 -19.75 -14.56 7.17
CA HIS A 200 -19.30 -15.88 7.65
C HIS A 200 -19.23 -15.94 9.18
N LEU A 201 -18.70 -14.89 9.82
CA LEU A 201 -18.71 -14.79 11.29
C LEU A 201 -20.13 -14.78 11.88
N CYS A 202 -21.13 -14.32 11.12
CA CYS A 202 -22.54 -14.36 11.51
C CYS A 202 -23.23 -15.71 11.20
N GLY A 203 -22.50 -16.71 10.71
CA GLY A 203 -23.03 -18.05 10.41
C GLY A 203 -23.40 -18.27 8.95
N LEU A 204 -22.92 -17.44 8.01
CA LEU A 204 -23.01 -17.76 6.59
C LEU A 204 -22.14 -19.00 6.30
N PRO A 205 -22.68 -20.05 5.66
CA PRO A 205 -21.91 -21.24 5.29
C PRO A 205 -20.66 -20.91 4.48
N GLU A 206 -19.56 -21.63 4.71
CA GLU A 206 -18.25 -21.39 4.09
C GLU A 206 -18.22 -21.61 2.57
N ASP A 207 -19.16 -22.39 2.03
CA ASP A 207 -19.31 -22.63 0.59
C ASP A 207 -19.92 -21.43 -0.16
N VAL A 208 -20.58 -20.52 0.55
CA VAL A 208 -21.28 -19.38 -0.05
C VAL A 208 -20.36 -18.17 -0.12
N GLY A 209 -19.91 -17.80 -1.32
CA GLY A 209 -19.12 -16.58 -1.53
C GLY A 209 -17.63 -16.82 -1.78
N VAL A 210 -17.21 -18.07 -1.92
CA VAL A 210 -15.82 -18.45 -2.23
C VAL A 210 -15.31 -17.79 -3.52
N ASP A 211 -16.06 -17.86 -4.63
CA ASP A 211 -15.62 -17.24 -5.89
C ASP A 211 -15.52 -15.70 -5.78
N PRO A 212 -16.55 -14.97 -5.29
CA PRO A 212 -16.43 -13.54 -5.04
C PRO A 212 -15.26 -13.15 -4.12
N GLN A 213 -15.03 -13.90 -3.05
CA GLN A 213 -13.93 -13.65 -2.11
C GLN A 213 -12.58 -13.67 -2.84
N LEU A 214 -12.34 -14.73 -3.64
CA LEU A 214 -11.13 -14.85 -4.43
C LEU A 214 -10.92 -13.66 -5.37
N TYR A 215 -11.97 -13.19 -6.06
CA TYR A 215 -11.87 -12.00 -6.91
C TYR A 215 -11.53 -10.72 -6.11
N PHE A 216 -12.11 -10.55 -4.93
CA PHE A 216 -11.81 -9.39 -4.08
C PHE A 216 -10.39 -9.42 -3.52
N ASP A 217 -9.88 -10.60 -3.17
CA ASP A 217 -8.50 -10.79 -2.74
C ASP A 217 -7.53 -10.41 -3.87
N TYR A 218 -7.79 -10.86 -5.11
CA TYR A 218 -7.00 -10.42 -6.26
C TYR A 218 -7.07 -8.91 -6.51
N LEU A 219 -8.26 -8.31 -6.34
CA LEU A 219 -8.43 -6.85 -6.45
C LEU A 219 -7.63 -6.09 -5.38
N CYS A 220 -7.46 -6.67 -4.19
CA CYS A 220 -6.64 -6.10 -3.13
C CYS A 220 -5.15 -6.02 -3.51
N TYR A 221 -4.61 -7.00 -4.25
CA TYR A 221 -3.24 -6.90 -4.76
C TYR A 221 -3.06 -5.75 -5.76
N PHE A 222 -4.07 -5.48 -6.61
CA PHE A 222 -4.03 -4.31 -7.50
C PHE A 222 -3.94 -2.99 -6.72
N VAL A 223 -4.52 -2.90 -5.52
CA VAL A 223 -4.38 -1.72 -4.66
C VAL A 223 -2.92 -1.48 -4.30
N VAL A 224 -2.20 -2.54 -3.92
CA VAL A 224 -0.79 -2.46 -3.56
C VAL A 224 0.02 -1.94 -4.75
N ILE A 225 -0.16 -2.54 -5.94
CA ILE A 225 0.53 -2.14 -7.19
C ILE A 225 0.27 -0.68 -7.56
N LEU A 226 -0.97 -0.22 -7.41
CA LEU A 226 -1.35 1.15 -7.79
C LEU A 226 -0.94 2.18 -6.72
N TYR A 227 -0.67 1.75 -5.49
CA TYR A 227 -0.38 2.64 -4.38
C TYR A 227 0.89 3.50 -4.58
N PRO A 228 2.04 2.95 -5.01
CA PRO A 228 3.21 3.76 -5.38
C PRO A 228 2.92 4.79 -6.47
N LEU A 229 2.12 4.43 -7.48
CA LEU A 229 1.76 5.32 -8.59
C LEU A 229 0.90 6.49 -8.11
N VAL A 230 -0.06 6.21 -7.23
CA VAL A 230 -0.84 7.25 -6.55
C VAL A 230 0.11 8.15 -5.74
N CYS A 231 1.01 7.59 -4.94
CA CYS A 231 1.96 8.39 -4.16
C CYS A 231 2.86 9.28 -5.03
N LEU A 232 3.44 8.75 -6.10
CA LEU A 232 4.31 9.48 -7.03
C LEU A 232 3.58 10.63 -7.74
N SER A 233 2.31 10.43 -8.08
CA SER A 233 1.49 11.45 -8.75
C SER A 233 1.34 12.74 -7.95
N PHE A 234 1.43 12.65 -6.61
CA PHE A 234 1.23 13.79 -5.70
C PHE A 234 2.52 14.37 -5.10
N VAL A 235 3.66 13.67 -5.21
CA VAL A 235 4.98 14.22 -4.80
C VAL A 235 5.50 15.19 -5.86
N SER A 236 4.97 16.42 -5.82
CA SER A 236 5.28 17.44 -6.82
C SER A 236 6.73 17.95 -6.81
N GLU A 237 7.52 17.64 -5.78
CA GLU A 237 8.94 18.02 -5.71
C GLU A 237 9.84 17.07 -6.52
N VAL A 238 9.53 15.77 -6.50
CA VAL A 238 10.25 14.77 -7.30
C VAL A 238 10.01 14.99 -8.78
N ARG A 239 8.77 15.33 -9.16
CA ARG A 239 8.41 15.66 -10.57
C ARG A 239 9.16 16.87 -11.13
N LYS A 240 9.62 17.80 -10.28
CA LYS A 240 10.44 18.95 -10.71
C LYS A 240 11.92 18.62 -10.87
N LYS A 241 12.41 17.63 -10.11
CA LYS A 241 13.83 17.23 -10.11
C LYS A 241 14.16 16.11 -11.09
N ILE A 242 13.18 15.27 -11.46
CA ILE A 242 13.38 14.24 -12.48
C ILE A 242 13.11 14.86 -13.85
N PRO A 243 14.13 15.11 -14.70
CA PRO A 243 13.91 15.55 -16.06
C PRO A 243 13.44 14.34 -16.86
N TRP A 244 12.15 13.99 -16.75
CA TRP A 244 11.51 12.94 -17.55
C TRP A 244 11.77 13.14 -19.05
N ARG A 245 11.97 14.38 -19.50
CA ARG A 245 12.40 14.71 -20.86
C ARG A 245 13.79 14.14 -21.21
N ARG A 246 14.76 14.08 -20.29
CA ARG A 246 16.09 13.49 -20.58
C ARG A 246 16.07 11.97 -20.63
N LEU A 247 15.21 11.32 -19.83
CA LEU A 247 15.10 9.86 -19.84
C LEU A 247 14.42 9.34 -21.12
N PHE A 248 13.39 10.05 -21.61
CA PHE A 248 12.70 9.68 -22.86
C PHE A 248 13.37 10.21 -24.15
N LEU A 249 14.26 11.20 -24.07
CA LEU A 249 15.01 11.70 -25.24
C LEU A 249 16.33 10.97 -25.54
N LEU A 250 16.72 9.97 -24.74
CA LEU A 250 17.92 9.15 -25.01
C LEU A 250 17.69 8.03 -26.04
N ARG A 251 16.54 8.03 -26.74
CA ARG A 251 16.22 7.04 -27.78
C ARG A 251 15.81 7.66 -29.11
N GLN A 252 16.54 8.69 -29.55
CA GLN A 252 16.60 9.04 -30.97
C GLN A 252 18.04 8.85 -31.48
N PRO A 253 18.31 7.84 -32.31
CA PRO A 253 19.59 7.78 -33.02
C PRO A 253 19.66 8.97 -33.99
N ARG A 254 20.68 9.81 -33.81
CA ARG A 254 21.09 10.83 -34.79
C ARG A 254 21.46 10.13 -36.10
N GLN A 255 20.52 10.02 -37.03
CA GLN A 255 20.87 10.02 -38.45
C GLN A 255 21.07 11.48 -38.84
N ASN A 256 22.30 11.84 -39.17
CA ASN A 256 22.70 12.85 -40.15
C ASN A 256 24.23 13.00 -40.06
N ALA A 257 24.94 12.10 -40.76
CA ALA A 257 26.32 12.33 -41.15
C ALA A 257 26.30 13.33 -42.32
N THR A 258 26.55 14.60 -42.01
CA THR A 258 26.78 15.64 -43.01
C THR A 258 28.14 15.38 -43.66
N VAL A 259 28.12 14.98 -44.94
CA VAL A 259 29.32 14.86 -45.78
C VAL A 259 29.91 16.26 -45.99
N THR A 260 31.13 16.47 -45.50
CA THR A 260 32.00 17.60 -45.81
C THR A 260 32.48 17.54 -47.26
N VAL A 261 32.19 18.59 -48.04
CA VAL A 261 32.97 18.92 -49.25
C VAL A 261 33.53 20.33 -49.05
N GLN A 262 34.79 20.38 -48.65
CA GLN A 262 35.58 21.60 -48.47
C GLN A 262 36.15 21.99 -49.84
N LYS A 263 35.68 23.10 -50.41
CA LYS A 263 36.25 23.69 -51.64
C LYS A 263 37.58 24.37 -51.31
N THR A 264 38.55 24.04 -52.14
CA THR A 264 39.96 24.41 -52.13
C THR A 264 40.20 25.88 -52.45
N HIS A 265 41.24 26.41 -51.82
CA HIS A 265 42.03 27.60 -52.12
C HIS A 265 42.12 28.00 -53.59
N GLU A 266 42.00 29.31 -53.87
CA GLU A 266 42.90 30.04 -54.80
C GLU A 266 42.71 31.56 -54.62
N GLN A 267 43.68 32.21 -54.01
CA GLN A 267 43.98 33.63 -54.25
C GLN A 267 45.49 33.73 -54.43
N ILE A 268 45.88 33.90 -55.70
CA ILE A 268 47.23 34.21 -56.15
C ILE A 268 47.32 35.72 -56.35
N VAL A 269 48.46 36.21 -55.87
CA VAL A 269 49.07 37.55 -55.97
C VAL A 269 49.12 38.05 -57.41
N HIS A 270 48.63 39.27 -57.67
CA HIS A 270 49.39 40.41 -58.22
C HIS A 270 48.49 41.63 -58.46
#